data_AF-A0A2T2NEC4-F1
#
_entry.id   AF-A0A2T2NEC4-F1
#
_cell.length_a   1.000
_cell.length_b   1.000
_cell.length_c   1.000
_cell.angle_alpha   90.00
_cell.angle_beta   90.00
_cell.angle_gamma   90.00
#
_symmetry.space_group_name_H-M   'P 1'
#
loop_
_entity.id
_entity.type
_entity.pdbx_description
1 polymer ?
#
loop_
_entity_poly.entity_id
_entity_poly.type
_entity_poly.pdbx_seq_one_letter_code
_entity_poly.pdbx_strand_id
1 'polypeptide(L)'
;MLGNYFQFAAFAMAMAQFAEAQDSVPQDLQAGFESSGKEVQVSYTNNAVSGFSDGTSFEKDEVADEPTFALGDSSGISSTTLYTIIMVDTTCDDARKLHYARSNFKYNFDITNLETDSEPLLEYKAPGAFGETGDDRKYTFLMYTNPGRKEITELQMPGEGETFDAKKFQDDNGLRDAGAGLGMTVKLGGESSCDGS
;
A
#
# COMPACT_ATOMS: atom_id res chain seq x y z
N MET A 1 10.46 59.47 -30.29
CA MET A 1 10.58 57.99 -30.37
C MET A 1 10.12 57.45 -29.02
N LEU A 2 8.84 57.09 -28.91
CA LEU A 2 8.27 56.56 -27.66
C LEU A 2 8.51 55.05 -27.61
N GLY A 3 9.08 54.60 -26.49
CA GLY A 3 9.55 53.24 -26.28
C GLY A 3 8.43 52.23 -26.10
N ASN A 4 8.59 51.09 -26.78
CA ASN A 4 7.85 49.86 -26.53
C ASN A 4 8.35 49.25 -25.21
N TYR A 5 7.50 49.22 -24.19
CA TYR A 5 7.72 48.37 -23.02
C TYR A 5 6.77 47.17 -23.11
N PHE A 6 7.39 46.01 -23.37
CA PHE A 6 6.82 44.69 -23.24
C PHE A 6 6.26 44.50 -21.81
N GLN A 7 4.98 44.18 -21.70
CA GLN A 7 4.41 43.56 -20.50
C GLN A 7 3.97 42.14 -20.88
N PHE A 8 4.86 41.18 -20.66
CA PHE A 8 4.48 39.79 -20.50
C PHE A 8 4.19 39.56 -19.03
N ALA A 9 2.91 39.53 -18.66
CA ALA A 9 2.48 39.00 -17.36
C ALA A 9 2.29 37.48 -17.53
N ALA A 10 3.32 36.70 -17.19
CA ALA A 10 3.17 35.27 -17.03
C ALA A 10 2.53 35.02 -15.66
N PHE A 11 1.23 34.72 -15.64
CA PHE A 11 0.59 34.12 -14.47
C PHE A 11 1.10 32.68 -14.36
N ALA A 12 2.05 32.45 -13.45
CA ALA A 12 2.39 31.10 -13.02
C ALA A 12 1.21 30.57 -12.20
N MET A 13 0.38 29.74 -12.82
CA MET A 13 -0.61 28.94 -12.12
C MET A 13 0.14 27.83 -11.39
N ALA A 14 0.49 28.07 -10.13
CA ALA A 14 1.01 27.03 -9.27
C ALA A 14 -0.08 25.97 -9.10
N MET A 15 0.08 24.82 -9.76
CA MET A 15 -0.73 23.64 -9.47
C MET A 15 -0.40 23.20 -8.05
N ALA A 16 -1.29 23.49 -7.12
CA ALA A 16 -1.36 22.74 -5.87
C ALA A 16 -1.89 21.36 -6.25
N GLN A 17 -0.98 20.42 -6.55
CA GLN A 17 -1.32 19.01 -6.47
C GLN A 17 -1.52 18.73 -4.98
N PHE A 18 -2.78 18.76 -4.55
CA PHE A 18 -3.16 18.20 -3.27
C PHE A 18 -2.73 16.74 -3.28
N ALA A 19 -2.11 16.29 -2.18
CA ALA A 19 -1.93 14.87 -1.89
C ALA A 19 -3.26 14.18 -2.20
N GLU A 20 -3.27 13.29 -3.19
CA GLU A 20 -4.45 12.46 -3.41
C GLU A 20 -4.61 11.66 -2.11
N ALA A 21 -5.64 11.98 -1.35
CA ALA A 21 -6.07 11.14 -0.25
C ALA A 21 -6.22 9.73 -0.82
N GLN A 22 -5.70 8.74 -0.10
CA GLN A 22 -5.80 7.34 -0.50
C GLN A 22 -7.24 6.86 -0.31
N ASP A 23 -8.15 7.40 -1.13
CA ASP A 23 -9.60 7.31 -1.04
C ASP A 23 -10.08 5.86 -1.21
N SER A 24 -9.26 5.02 -1.84
CA SER A 24 -9.57 3.60 -2.02
C SER A 24 -9.24 2.73 -0.80
N VAL A 25 -8.52 3.25 0.20
CA VAL A 25 -8.24 2.55 1.46
C VAL A 25 -9.41 2.75 2.44
N PRO A 26 -9.91 1.71 3.13
CA PRO A 26 -10.94 1.89 4.16
C PRO A 26 -10.54 2.86 5.27
N GLN A 27 -11.47 3.72 5.70
CA GLN A 27 -11.19 4.83 6.63
C GLN A 27 -10.57 4.38 7.96
N ASP A 28 -10.99 3.22 8.48
CA ASP A 28 -10.47 2.66 9.74
C ASP A 28 -8.99 2.26 9.66
N LEU A 29 -8.47 2.01 8.45
CA LEU A 29 -7.07 1.66 8.19
C LEU A 29 -6.17 2.88 7.99
N GLN A 30 -6.73 4.07 7.81
CA GLN A 30 -5.98 5.29 7.48
C GLN A 30 -5.51 6.09 8.70
N ALA A 31 -5.80 5.64 9.93
CA ALA A 31 -5.60 6.43 11.16
C ALA A 31 -4.19 7.04 11.32
N GLY A 32 -3.16 6.36 10.80
CA GLY A 32 -1.77 6.83 10.90
C GLY A 32 -1.27 7.67 9.71
N PHE A 33 -2.00 7.77 8.60
CA PHE A 33 -1.47 8.27 7.32
C PHE A 33 -1.08 9.76 7.39
N GLU A 34 -2.02 10.61 7.81
CA GLU A 34 -1.78 12.06 7.88
C GLU A 34 -0.63 12.41 8.82
N SER A 35 -0.51 11.69 9.94
CA SER A 35 0.49 11.98 10.97
C SER A 35 1.90 11.47 10.63
N SER A 36 2.00 10.50 9.71
CA SER A 36 3.27 9.87 9.38
C SER A 36 4.08 10.66 8.36
N GLY A 37 3.39 11.40 7.47
CA GLY A 37 3.99 12.03 6.30
C GLY A 37 4.69 11.03 5.35
N LYS A 38 4.20 9.79 5.29
CA LYS A 38 4.74 8.72 4.45
C LYS A 38 3.74 8.32 3.38
N GLU A 39 4.28 7.90 2.25
CA GLU A 39 3.57 7.30 1.13
C GLU A 39 4.29 6.01 0.74
N VAL A 40 3.53 5.03 0.26
CA VAL A 40 4.06 3.80 -0.32
C VAL A 40 3.67 3.73 -1.78
N GLN A 41 4.62 3.36 -2.62
CA GLN A 41 4.46 3.07 -4.03
C GLN A 41 4.50 1.56 -4.21
N VAL A 42 3.60 1.03 -5.03
CA VAL A 42 3.48 -0.40 -5.32
C VAL A 42 3.48 -0.61 -6.83
N SER A 43 4.25 -1.57 -7.33
CA SER A 43 4.34 -1.84 -8.77
C SER A 43 4.41 -3.33 -9.08
N TYR A 44 3.60 -3.75 -10.06
CA TYR A 44 3.62 -5.08 -10.67
C TYR A 44 4.49 -5.17 -11.93
N THR A 45 5.18 -4.09 -12.32
CA THR A 45 5.98 -4.03 -13.56
C THR A 45 7.49 -4.11 -13.34
N ASN A 46 7.93 -4.65 -12.19
CA ASN A 46 9.34 -4.69 -11.76
C ASN A 46 10.02 -3.29 -11.67
N ASN A 47 9.24 -2.21 -11.67
CA ASN A 47 9.72 -0.86 -11.46
C ASN A 47 8.86 -0.16 -10.40
N ALA A 48 9.29 -0.23 -9.14
CA ALA A 48 8.55 0.29 -7.99
C ALA A 48 8.39 1.81 -7.99
N VAL A 49 9.31 2.55 -8.62
CA VAL A 49 9.27 4.02 -8.70
C VAL A 49 8.15 4.49 -9.64
N SER A 50 7.77 3.68 -10.62
CA SER A 50 6.55 3.85 -11.41
C SER A 50 5.41 3.02 -10.83
N GLY A 51 5.14 3.20 -9.54
CA GLY A 51 4.02 2.57 -8.86
C GLY A 51 2.67 2.98 -9.47
N PHE A 52 1.62 2.22 -9.18
CA PHE A 52 0.28 2.54 -9.63
C PHE A 52 -0.38 3.60 -8.74
N SER A 53 -1.36 4.32 -9.29
CA SER A 53 -2.13 5.33 -8.55
C SER A 53 -3.20 4.69 -7.66
N ASP A 54 -3.53 5.33 -6.54
CA ASP A 54 -4.56 4.83 -5.64
C ASP A 54 -5.89 4.56 -6.38
N GLY A 55 -6.54 3.44 -6.08
CA GLY A 55 -7.78 3.01 -6.73
C GLY A 55 -7.62 2.48 -8.16
N THR A 56 -6.40 2.30 -8.67
CA THR A 56 -6.17 1.68 -10.00
C THR A 56 -6.89 0.34 -10.11
N SER A 57 -7.50 0.09 -11.28
CA SER A 57 -8.16 -1.18 -11.60
C SER A 57 -7.25 -2.06 -12.45
N PHE A 58 -7.12 -3.32 -12.07
CA PHE A 58 -6.33 -4.35 -12.76
C PHE A 58 -7.20 -5.53 -13.20
N GLU A 59 -6.77 -6.21 -14.25
CA GLU A 59 -7.19 -7.57 -14.57
C GLU A 59 -6.45 -8.58 -13.69
N LYS A 60 -7.03 -9.77 -13.49
CA LYS A 60 -6.49 -10.80 -12.57
C LYS A 60 -5.05 -11.21 -12.88
N ASP A 61 -4.68 -11.31 -14.15
CA ASP A 61 -3.36 -11.74 -14.60
C ASP A 61 -2.27 -10.69 -14.40
N GLU A 62 -2.64 -9.40 -14.32
CA GLU A 62 -1.70 -8.30 -14.09
C GLU A 62 -1.14 -8.27 -12.65
N VAL A 63 -1.82 -8.96 -11.73
CA VAL A 63 -1.52 -9.00 -10.29
C VAL A 63 -1.23 -10.42 -9.82
N ALA A 64 -0.78 -11.29 -10.73
CA ALA A 64 -0.49 -12.69 -10.41
C ALA A 64 0.80 -12.87 -9.59
N ASP A 65 1.77 -11.97 -9.76
CA ASP A 65 3.09 -12.03 -9.14
C ASP A 65 3.24 -11.03 -7.98
N GLU A 66 4.14 -11.31 -7.04
CA GLU A 66 4.45 -10.42 -5.91
C GLU A 66 4.92 -9.04 -6.42
N PRO A 67 4.34 -7.93 -5.94
CA PRO A 67 4.74 -6.59 -6.37
C PRO A 67 6.06 -6.15 -5.73
N THR A 68 6.62 -5.08 -6.29
CA THR A 68 7.76 -4.34 -5.73
C THR A 68 7.30 -3.07 -5.04
N PHE A 69 8.06 -2.61 -4.05
CA PHE A 69 7.68 -1.50 -3.18
C PHE A 69 8.73 -0.38 -3.19
N ALA A 70 8.26 0.85 -3.04
CA ALA A 70 9.11 2.02 -2.85
C ALA A 70 8.44 3.02 -1.88
N LEU A 71 9.22 3.93 -1.31
CA LEU A 71 8.68 5.10 -0.62
C LEU A 71 8.20 6.13 -1.65
N GLY A 72 7.07 6.77 -1.39
CA GLY A 72 6.62 7.92 -2.18
C GLY A 72 7.46 9.16 -1.91
N ASP A 73 7.42 10.11 -2.85
CA ASP A 73 8.29 11.30 -2.88
C ASP A 73 8.16 12.20 -1.63
N SER A 74 7.01 12.15 -0.95
CA SER A 74 6.78 12.92 0.29
C SER A 74 7.41 12.28 1.54
N SER A 75 7.89 11.04 1.44
CA SER A 75 8.41 10.29 2.59
C SER A 75 9.80 10.73 3.00
N GLY A 76 9.98 11.03 4.29
CA GLY A 76 11.31 11.20 4.86
C GLY A 76 12.13 9.90 4.79
N ILE A 77 13.21 9.89 4.01
CA ILE A 77 14.07 8.71 3.85
C ILE A 77 14.93 8.49 5.10
N SER A 78 14.86 7.29 5.67
CA SER A 78 15.73 6.86 6.77
C SER A 78 16.29 5.48 6.49
N SER A 79 17.62 5.38 6.37
CA SER A 79 18.31 4.10 6.11
C SER A 79 18.27 3.10 7.26
N THR A 80 17.82 3.53 8.44
CA THR A 80 17.73 2.67 9.63
C THR A 80 16.30 2.26 9.95
N THR A 81 15.32 2.82 9.24
CA THR A 81 13.92 2.47 9.47
C THR A 81 13.61 1.21 8.70
N LEU A 82 13.01 0.25 9.41
CA LEU A 82 12.50 -0.99 8.85
C LEU A 82 10.99 -0.91 8.75
N TYR A 83 10.45 -1.48 7.69
CA TYR A 83 9.02 -1.49 7.40
C TYR A 83 8.51 -2.91 7.26
N THR A 84 7.24 -3.09 7.63
CA THR A 84 6.47 -4.29 7.37
C THR A 84 5.34 -3.91 6.43
N ILE A 85 5.20 -4.63 5.32
CA ILE A 85 4.16 -4.39 4.33
C ILE A 85 3.25 -5.61 4.30
N ILE A 86 1.94 -5.36 4.33
CA ILE A 86 0.90 -6.38 4.18
C ILE A 86 -0.04 -6.03 3.03
N MET A 87 -0.70 -7.04 2.48
CA MET A 87 -1.81 -6.88 1.54
C MET A 87 -3.07 -7.53 2.11
N VAL A 88 -4.20 -6.83 2.04
CA VAL A 88 -5.47 -7.24 2.62
C VAL A 88 -6.58 -7.11 1.58
N ASP A 89 -7.44 -8.12 1.43
CA ASP A 89 -8.74 -7.94 0.74
C ASP A 89 -9.62 -7.07 1.64
N THR A 90 -9.97 -5.89 1.15
CA THR A 90 -10.75 -4.86 1.85
C THR A 90 -12.12 -4.64 1.22
N THR A 91 -12.57 -5.56 0.35
CA THR A 91 -13.90 -5.49 -0.27
C THR A 91 -15.01 -5.53 0.78
N CYS A 92 -14.84 -6.37 1.81
CA CYS A 92 -15.81 -6.63 2.85
C CYS A 92 -15.21 -6.30 4.21
N ASP A 93 -15.68 -5.21 4.84
CA ASP A 93 -15.07 -4.68 6.07
C ASP A 93 -15.02 -5.69 7.23
N ASP A 94 -16.06 -6.51 7.38
CA ASP A 94 -16.16 -7.52 8.45
C ASP A 94 -15.56 -8.89 8.07
N ALA A 95 -15.03 -9.05 6.85
CA ALA A 95 -14.57 -10.33 6.31
C ALA A 95 -13.26 -10.18 5.52
N ARG A 96 -12.39 -9.24 5.94
CA ARG A 96 -11.09 -9.00 5.32
C ARG A 96 -10.22 -10.25 5.38
N LYS A 97 -9.35 -10.45 4.40
CA LYS A 97 -8.40 -11.57 4.36
C LYS A 97 -6.99 -11.07 4.12
N LEU A 98 -6.01 -11.68 4.77
CA LEU A 98 -4.59 -11.36 4.57
C LEU A 98 -4.05 -12.13 3.36
N HIS A 99 -3.51 -11.42 2.38
CA HIS A 99 -2.97 -11.97 1.14
C HIS A 99 -1.44 -11.96 1.08
N TYR A 100 -0.80 -11.13 1.90
CA TYR A 100 0.64 -11.01 1.94
C TYR A 100 1.07 -10.40 3.26
N ALA A 101 2.20 -10.87 3.80
CA ALA A 101 2.88 -10.20 4.89
C ALA A 101 4.38 -10.45 4.82
N ARG A 102 5.15 -9.37 4.70
CA ARG A 102 6.61 -9.44 4.71
C ARG A 102 7.20 -8.26 5.47
N SER A 103 8.21 -8.55 6.28
CA SER A 103 8.84 -7.62 7.19
C SER A 103 10.23 -7.19 6.70
N ASN A 104 10.77 -6.21 7.42
CA ASN A 104 12.17 -5.77 7.34
C ASN A 104 12.55 -5.13 6.01
N PHE A 105 11.56 -4.58 5.30
CA PHE A 105 11.81 -3.69 4.18
C PHE A 105 12.61 -2.48 4.64
N LYS A 106 13.67 -2.16 3.90
CA LYS A 106 14.51 -1.00 4.14
C LYS A 106 14.78 -0.30 2.83
N TYR A 107 15.01 1.01 2.92
CA TYR A 107 15.50 1.76 1.79
C TYR A 107 16.86 1.22 1.34
N ASN A 108 16.98 0.83 0.07
CA ASN A 108 18.16 0.16 -0.48
C ASN A 108 19.23 1.13 -1.02
N PHE A 109 19.04 2.46 -0.85
CA PHE A 109 19.90 3.52 -1.41
C PHE A 109 19.82 3.70 -2.93
N ASP A 110 18.87 3.05 -3.59
CA ASP A 110 18.53 3.26 -5.01
C ASP A 110 17.15 3.93 -5.14
N ILE A 111 17.17 5.22 -5.47
CA ILE A 111 16.00 6.09 -5.63
C ILE A 111 15.14 6.16 -4.36
N THR A 112 14.08 5.35 -4.28
CA THR A 112 13.17 5.22 -3.13
C THR A 112 12.78 3.77 -2.88
N ASN A 113 13.45 2.81 -3.54
CA ASN A 113 13.08 1.40 -3.49
C ASN A 113 13.22 0.82 -2.08
N LEU A 114 12.27 -0.04 -1.74
CA LEU A 114 12.24 -0.81 -0.51
C LEU A 114 12.57 -2.27 -0.84
N GLU A 115 13.58 -2.80 -0.16
CA GLU A 115 14.00 -4.19 -0.32
C GLU A 115 14.14 -4.88 1.03
N THR A 116 14.01 -6.20 1.03
CA THR A 116 14.21 -7.04 2.21
C THR A 116 14.82 -8.37 1.80
N ASP A 117 15.78 -8.83 2.58
CA ASP A 117 16.36 -10.17 2.48
C ASP A 117 15.60 -11.19 3.34
N SER A 118 14.63 -10.73 4.14
CA SER A 118 13.80 -11.62 4.97
C SER A 118 12.83 -12.40 4.10
N GLU A 119 12.60 -13.67 4.40
CA GLU A 119 11.55 -14.47 3.78
C GLU A 119 10.17 -13.88 4.10
N PRO A 120 9.18 -14.03 3.20
CA PRO A 120 7.81 -13.66 3.51
C PRO A 120 7.28 -14.46 4.70
N LEU A 121 6.62 -13.77 5.64
CA LEU A 121 5.94 -14.41 6.77
C LEU A 121 4.61 -15.04 6.33
N LEU A 122 3.99 -14.42 5.33
CA LEU A 122 2.96 -15.01 4.48
C LEU A 122 3.33 -14.76 3.03
N GLU A 123 3.58 -15.83 2.28
CA GLU A 123 3.81 -15.78 0.83
C GLU A 123 2.66 -15.07 0.11
N TYR A 124 2.97 -14.37 -0.98
CA TYR A 124 1.99 -13.64 -1.77
C TYR A 124 0.91 -14.59 -2.31
N LYS A 125 -0.33 -14.33 -1.91
CA LYS A 125 -1.54 -14.95 -2.43
C LYS A 125 -2.22 -13.95 -3.35
N ALA A 126 -2.14 -14.20 -4.66
CA ALA A 126 -2.73 -13.31 -5.65
C ALA A 126 -4.23 -13.07 -5.37
N PRO A 127 -4.78 -11.90 -5.77
CA PRO A 127 -6.21 -11.65 -5.78
C PRO A 127 -7.05 -12.83 -6.33
N GLY A 128 -8.02 -13.30 -5.54
CA GLY A 128 -8.83 -14.47 -5.86
C GLY A 128 -8.27 -15.82 -5.39
N ALA A 129 -7.13 -15.85 -4.71
CA ALA A 129 -6.50 -17.09 -4.23
C ALA A 129 -7.34 -17.86 -3.21
N PHE A 130 -8.22 -17.18 -2.44
CA PHE A 130 -9.12 -17.86 -1.49
C PHE A 130 -10.56 -17.94 -2.01
N GLY A 131 -10.74 -17.95 -3.33
CA GLY A 131 -12.03 -18.11 -3.99
C GLY A 131 -12.83 -16.82 -4.15
N GLU A 132 -12.22 -15.65 -3.95
CA GLU A 132 -12.87 -14.37 -4.18
C GLU A 132 -13.27 -14.22 -5.66
N THR A 133 -14.50 -13.74 -5.87
CA THR A 133 -15.06 -13.36 -7.18
C THR A 133 -15.56 -11.92 -7.13
N GLY A 134 -15.74 -11.27 -8.27
CA GLY A 134 -16.23 -9.90 -8.34
C GLY A 134 -15.31 -8.97 -9.12
N ASP A 135 -15.89 -8.09 -9.92
CA ASP A 135 -15.14 -7.09 -10.70
C ASP A 135 -14.79 -5.83 -9.90
N ASP A 136 -15.35 -5.68 -8.72
CA ASP A 136 -15.18 -4.58 -7.78
C ASP A 136 -14.37 -4.97 -6.53
N ARG A 137 -13.59 -6.07 -6.61
CA ARG A 137 -12.81 -6.58 -5.49
C ARG A 137 -11.66 -5.64 -5.15
N LYS A 138 -11.64 -5.16 -3.91
CA LYS A 138 -10.68 -4.18 -3.41
C LYS A 138 -9.59 -4.85 -2.60
N TYR A 139 -8.36 -4.44 -2.86
CA TYR A 139 -7.21 -4.87 -2.09
C TYR A 139 -6.43 -3.65 -1.64
N THR A 140 -5.87 -3.72 -0.43
CA THR A 140 -5.13 -2.63 0.17
C THR A 140 -3.78 -3.11 0.65
N PHE A 141 -2.73 -2.41 0.23
CA PHE A 141 -1.41 -2.50 0.84
C PHE A 141 -1.36 -1.57 2.04
N LEU A 142 -0.79 -2.04 3.15
CA LEU A 142 -0.53 -1.23 4.34
C LEU A 142 0.94 -1.34 4.73
N MET A 143 1.58 -0.20 5.00
CA MET A 143 2.96 -0.12 5.43
C MET A 143 3.04 0.33 6.89
N TYR A 144 3.63 -0.54 7.73
CA TYR A 144 3.91 -0.30 9.13
C TYR A 144 5.39 -0.02 9.35
N THR A 145 5.71 0.81 10.33
CA THR A 145 7.10 0.95 10.80
C THR A 145 7.39 -0.09 11.88
N ASN A 146 8.47 -0.84 11.72
CA ASN A 146 8.83 -1.86 12.71
C ASN A 146 9.12 -1.23 14.09
N PRO A 147 8.66 -1.85 15.19
CA PRO A 147 8.83 -1.32 16.53
C PRO A 147 10.31 -1.19 16.90
N GLY A 148 10.71 0.00 17.36
CA GLY A 148 12.08 0.26 17.82
C GLY A 148 13.16 0.05 16.75
N ARG A 149 12.81 0.07 15.45
CA ARG A 149 13.74 -0.19 14.33
C ARG A 149 14.41 -1.57 14.40
N LYS A 150 13.70 -2.56 14.95
CA LYS A 150 14.18 -3.94 15.05
C LYS A 150 13.63 -4.79 13.91
N GLU A 151 14.40 -5.80 13.55
CA GLU A 151 13.91 -6.83 12.63
C GLU A 151 12.78 -7.63 13.31
N ILE A 152 11.79 -7.99 12.51
CA ILE A 152 10.66 -8.84 12.88
C ILE A 152 10.86 -10.16 12.15
N THR A 153 11.02 -11.24 12.90
CA THR A 153 11.16 -12.60 12.35
C THR A 153 9.86 -13.39 12.39
N GLU A 154 8.85 -12.91 13.13
CA GLU A 154 7.57 -13.58 13.33
C GLU A 154 6.47 -12.52 13.50
N LEU A 155 5.28 -12.80 12.97
CA LEU A 155 4.07 -12.02 13.21
C LEU A 155 2.94 -12.95 13.66
N GLN A 156 2.17 -12.52 14.65
CA GLN A 156 0.89 -13.14 15.00
C GLN A 156 -0.12 -12.76 13.90
N MET A 157 -0.53 -13.75 13.11
CA MET A 157 -1.43 -13.61 11.96
C MET A 157 -2.60 -14.58 12.10
N PRO A 158 -3.76 -14.30 11.48
CA PRO A 158 -4.82 -15.31 11.35
C PRO A 158 -4.33 -16.51 10.53
N GLY A 159 -5.08 -17.61 10.57
CA GLY A 159 -4.86 -18.71 9.64
C GLY A 159 -5.01 -18.27 8.18
N GLU A 160 -4.43 -19.04 7.25
CA GLU A 160 -4.53 -18.73 5.83
C GLU A 160 -6.01 -18.72 5.37
N GLY A 161 -6.44 -17.61 4.74
CA GLY A 161 -7.81 -17.40 4.28
C GLY A 161 -8.83 -17.07 5.39
N GLU A 162 -8.42 -17.04 6.66
CA GLU A 162 -9.27 -16.63 7.77
C GLU A 162 -9.42 -15.11 7.85
N THR A 163 -10.44 -14.66 8.60
CA THR A 163 -10.73 -13.24 8.80
C THR A 163 -9.56 -12.51 9.46
N PHE A 164 -9.16 -11.41 8.84
CA PHE A 164 -8.12 -10.50 9.29
C PHE A 164 -8.72 -9.32 10.04
N ASP A 165 -8.31 -9.15 11.30
CA ASP A 165 -8.60 -7.97 12.11
C ASP A 165 -7.33 -7.12 12.22
N ALA A 166 -7.35 -5.95 11.59
CA ALA A 166 -6.20 -5.04 11.54
C ALA A 166 -5.81 -4.53 12.93
N LYS A 167 -6.78 -4.28 13.82
CA LYS A 167 -6.52 -3.74 15.15
C LYS A 167 -5.90 -4.81 16.04
N LYS A 168 -6.45 -6.03 16.00
CA LYS A 168 -5.87 -7.19 16.67
C LYS A 168 -4.45 -7.47 16.16
N PHE A 169 -4.24 -7.46 14.84
CA PHE A 169 -2.92 -7.65 14.25
C PHE A 169 -1.91 -6.59 14.74
N GLN A 170 -2.32 -5.33 14.84
CA GLN A 170 -1.45 -4.28 15.39
C GLN A 170 -1.10 -4.55 16.85
N ASP A 171 -2.10 -4.80 17.68
CA ASP A 171 -1.94 -4.95 19.12
C ASP A 171 -1.10 -6.19 19.48
N ASP A 172 -1.36 -7.33 18.82
CA ASP A 172 -0.62 -8.59 19.05
C ASP A 172 0.86 -8.48 18.62
N ASN A 173 1.18 -7.64 17.65
CA ASN A 173 2.53 -7.47 17.11
C ASN A 173 3.23 -6.19 17.60
N GLY A 174 2.60 -5.41 18.48
CA GLY A 174 3.14 -4.14 18.97
C GLY A 174 3.36 -3.09 17.88
N LEU A 175 2.63 -3.19 16.77
CA LEU A 175 2.67 -2.23 15.68
C LEU A 175 1.82 -1.01 16.03
N ARG A 176 2.25 0.17 15.60
CA ARG A 176 1.40 1.37 15.59
C ARG A 176 0.47 1.32 14.38
N ASP A 177 -0.41 2.31 14.26
CA ASP A 177 -1.22 2.49 13.06
C ASP A 177 -0.34 2.50 11.81
N ALA A 178 -0.88 1.97 10.70
CA ALA A 178 -0.18 1.98 9.43
C ALA A 178 0.19 3.42 9.06
N GLY A 179 1.43 3.61 8.64
CA GLY A 179 1.94 4.93 8.28
C GLY A 179 1.54 5.34 6.86
N ALA A 180 1.31 4.37 5.98
CA ALA A 180 0.85 4.61 4.61
C ALA A 180 0.07 3.39 4.13
N GLY A 181 -0.73 3.57 3.09
CA GLY A 181 -1.33 2.48 2.35
C GLY A 181 -1.38 2.76 0.85
N LEU A 182 -2.02 1.87 0.11
CA LEU A 182 -2.41 2.09 -1.27
C LEU A 182 -3.48 1.06 -1.62
N GLY A 183 -4.62 1.48 -2.13
CA GLY A 183 -5.69 0.58 -2.56
C GLY A 183 -5.70 0.36 -4.08
N MET A 184 -6.21 -0.79 -4.49
CA MET A 184 -6.47 -1.16 -5.87
C MET A 184 -7.79 -1.93 -5.99
N THR A 185 -8.34 -1.97 -7.19
CA THR A 185 -9.47 -2.85 -7.54
C THR A 185 -9.00 -3.90 -8.53
N VAL A 186 -9.44 -5.15 -8.39
CA VAL A 186 -9.06 -6.24 -9.29
C VAL A 186 -10.31 -6.90 -9.84
N LYS A 187 -10.34 -7.09 -11.15
CA LYS A 187 -11.44 -7.78 -11.82
C LYS A 187 -11.25 -9.29 -11.78
N LEU A 188 -12.01 -9.96 -10.94
CA LEU A 188 -11.95 -11.41 -10.77
C LEU A 188 -13.07 -12.15 -11.50
N GLY A 189 -14.00 -11.42 -12.13
CA GLY A 189 -15.18 -11.96 -12.78
C GLY A 189 -16.29 -12.30 -11.79
N GLY A 190 -17.53 -12.04 -12.20
CA GLY A 190 -18.73 -12.33 -11.39
C GLY A 190 -19.09 -11.19 -10.43
N GLU A 191 -19.87 -11.53 -9.40
CA GLU A 191 -20.28 -10.58 -8.36
C GLU A 191 -19.45 -10.77 -7.09
N SER A 192 -19.18 -9.68 -6.38
CA SER A 192 -18.59 -9.73 -5.05
C SER A 192 -19.61 -10.21 -4.03
N SER A 193 -19.27 -11.27 -3.30
CA SER A 193 -20.00 -11.73 -2.11
C SER A 193 -19.20 -11.48 -0.84
N CYS A 194 -19.86 -10.94 0.18
CA CYS A 194 -19.31 -10.76 1.52
C CYS A 194 -19.82 -11.83 2.51
N ASP A 195 -20.51 -12.86 2.01
CA ASP A 195 -21.25 -13.79 2.86
C ASP A 195 -20.39 -14.93 3.45
N GLY A 196 -19.05 -14.84 3.35
CA GLY A 196 -18.11 -15.78 3.96
C GLY A 196 -18.35 -17.23 3.55
N SER A 197 -17.75 -17.66 2.44
CA SER A 197 -17.74 -19.07 2.02
C SER A 197 -16.32 -19.56 1.78
#